data_AF-A0A832FV07-F1
#
_entry.id   AF-A0A832FV07-F1
#
_cell.length_a   1.000
_cell.length_b   1.000
_cell.length_c   1.000
_cell.angle_alpha   90.00
_cell.angle_beta   90.00
_cell.angle_gamma   90.00
#
_symmetry.space_group_name_H-M   'P 1'
#
loop_
_entity.id
_entity.type
_entity.pdbx_description
1 polymer ?
#
loop_
_entity_poly.entity_id
_entity_poly.type
_entity_poly.pdbx_seq_one_letter_code
_entity_poly.pdbx_strand_id
1 'polypeptide(L)'
;MNMLRNKAKASETIENGLVGDCDDYAILMSALVLSIGLSPRIVIVEDHAYPELYLGKDDYCQEMVKSLANKFGDTIYYYKDSDGKCWLSLDWTSSHIGGKPLSDKRKMVIYPDGSYKIYKN
;
A
#
# COMPACT_ATOMS: atom_id res chain seq x y z
N MET A 1 -1.61 20.46 -6.47
CA MET A 1 -2.74 19.59 -6.07
C MET A 1 -2.53 19.21 -4.61
N ASN A 2 -3.38 19.65 -3.69
CA ASN A 2 -3.22 19.45 -2.25
C ASN A 2 -3.85 18.11 -1.84
N MET A 3 -3.10 17.01 -1.90
CA MET A 3 -3.55 15.64 -1.57
C MET A 3 -3.97 15.42 -0.09
N LEU A 4 -4.15 16.49 0.70
CA LEU A 4 -4.48 16.37 2.13
C LEU A 4 -5.73 17.18 2.52
N ARG A 5 -6.44 17.77 1.56
CA ARG A 5 -7.68 18.51 1.84
C ARG A 5 -8.87 17.61 1.51
N ASN A 6 -9.46 17.01 2.56
CA ASN A 6 -10.62 16.11 2.58
C ASN A 6 -10.26 14.62 2.36
N LYS A 7 -9.88 13.92 3.43
CA LYS A 7 -9.78 12.47 3.46
C LYS A 7 -10.98 11.90 4.21
N ALA A 8 -11.62 10.87 3.66
CA ALA A 8 -12.66 10.12 4.33
C ALA A 8 -12.06 9.06 5.25
N LYS A 9 -12.71 8.81 6.38
CA LYS A 9 -12.49 7.57 7.13
C LYS A 9 -12.98 6.39 6.30
N ALA A 10 -12.45 5.19 6.58
CA ALA A 10 -12.91 3.96 5.93
C ALA A 10 -14.44 3.77 6.01
N SER A 11 -15.07 4.10 7.13
CA SER A 11 -16.54 4.04 7.29
C SER A 11 -17.26 5.03 6.38
N GLU A 12 -16.74 6.25 6.24
CA GLU A 12 -17.33 7.30 5.39
C GLU A 12 -17.20 6.91 3.90
N THR A 13 -16.09 6.30 3.48
CA THR A 13 -15.95 5.76 2.11
C THR A 13 -16.99 4.68 1.82
N ILE A 14 -17.27 3.80 2.78
CA ILE A 14 -18.30 2.76 2.65
C ILE A 14 -19.70 3.38 2.58
N GLU A 15 -20.01 4.30 3.50
CA GLU A 15 -21.32 4.98 3.56
C GLU A 15 -21.61 5.79 2.29
N ASN A 16 -20.58 6.37 1.67
CA ASN A 16 -20.69 7.12 0.42
C ASN A 16 -20.68 6.23 -0.84
N GLY A 17 -20.88 4.92 -0.70
CA GLY A 17 -21.02 4.00 -1.83
C GLY A 17 -19.69 3.63 -2.51
N LEU A 18 -18.60 3.57 -1.74
CA LEU A 18 -17.24 3.26 -2.22
C LEU A 18 -16.69 4.28 -3.23
N VAL A 19 -17.14 5.54 -3.10
CA VAL A 19 -16.67 6.66 -3.91
C VAL A 19 -15.58 7.41 -3.15
N GLY A 20 -14.47 7.71 -3.82
CA GLY A 20 -13.34 8.45 -3.25
C GLY A 20 -12.16 8.55 -4.22
N ASP A 21 -11.07 9.15 -3.75
CA ASP A 21 -9.80 9.23 -4.47
C ASP A 21 -8.72 8.29 -3.90
N CYS A 22 -7.46 8.47 -4.32
CA CYS A 22 -6.35 7.59 -3.95
C CYS A 22 -6.14 7.50 -2.43
N ASP A 23 -6.37 8.59 -1.69
CA ASP A 23 -6.21 8.60 -0.25
C ASP A 23 -7.33 7.81 0.44
N ASP A 24 -8.58 7.98 -0.01
CA ASP A 24 -9.74 7.27 0.54
C ASP A 24 -9.60 5.76 0.35
N TYR A 25 -9.14 5.32 -0.82
CA TYR A 25 -8.83 3.92 -1.06
C TYR A 25 -7.68 3.40 -0.22
N ALA A 26 -6.58 4.17 -0.13
CA ALA A 26 -5.45 3.75 0.69
C ALA A 26 -5.86 3.58 2.16
N ILE A 27 -6.71 4.47 2.68
CA ILE A 27 -7.28 4.40 4.03
C ILE A 27 -8.21 3.20 4.17
N LEU A 28 -9.18 3.04 3.27
CA LEU A 28 -10.16 1.94 3.33
C LEU A 28 -9.46 0.58 3.26
N MET A 29 -8.59 0.37 2.27
CA MET A 29 -7.88 -0.89 2.11
C MET A 29 -6.94 -1.19 3.27
N SER A 30 -6.23 -0.17 3.79
CA SER A 30 -5.41 -0.35 4.99
C SER A 30 -6.26 -0.74 6.20
N ALA A 31 -7.42 -0.11 6.40
CA ALA A 31 -8.33 -0.47 7.50
C ALA A 31 -8.85 -1.91 7.37
N LEU A 32 -9.23 -2.33 6.16
CA LEU A 32 -9.73 -3.68 5.90
C LEU A 32 -8.66 -4.75 6.18
N VAL A 33 -7.44 -4.61 5.65
CA VAL A 33 -6.39 -5.60 5.89
C VAL A 33 -5.90 -5.60 7.33
N LEU A 34 -5.90 -4.43 7.99
CA LEU A 34 -5.62 -4.33 9.43
C LEU A 34 -6.67 -5.10 10.25
N SER A 35 -7.95 -5.00 9.88
CA SER A 35 -9.05 -5.66 10.60
C SER A 35 -8.96 -7.19 10.61
N ILE A 36 -8.27 -7.78 9.63
CA ILE A 36 -8.02 -9.23 9.53
C ILE A 36 -6.65 -9.64 10.08
N GLY A 37 -5.95 -8.74 10.79
CA GLY A 37 -4.71 -9.04 11.50
C GLY A 37 -3.44 -8.92 10.67
N LEU A 38 -3.50 -8.29 9.48
CA LEU A 38 -2.31 -8.02 8.68
C LEU A 38 -1.73 -6.64 9.00
N SER A 39 -0.51 -6.38 8.53
CA SER A 39 0.24 -5.14 8.81
C SER A 39 0.37 -4.26 7.56
N PRO A 40 -0.56 -3.32 7.34
CA PRO A 40 -0.48 -2.37 6.24
C PRO A 40 0.37 -1.15 6.58
N ARG A 41 0.64 -0.36 5.54
CA ARG A 41 1.07 1.05 5.63
C ARG A 41 0.56 1.80 4.39
N ILE A 42 0.46 3.11 4.46
CA ILE A 42 0.11 3.96 3.30
C ILE A 42 1.38 4.61 2.77
N VAL A 43 1.60 4.50 1.47
CA VAL A 43 2.69 5.18 0.76
C VAL A 43 2.12 6.37 0.01
N ILE A 44 2.77 7.51 0.16
CA ILE A 44 2.48 8.72 -0.61
C ILE A 44 3.67 8.99 -1.51
N VAL A 45 3.38 9.11 -2.80
CA VAL A 45 4.32 9.53 -3.84
C VAL A 45 3.92 10.94 -4.32
N GLU A 46 4.35 11.37 -5.51
CA GLU A 46 4.12 12.74 -5.98
C GLU A 46 2.67 13.21 -5.92
N ASP A 47 1.80 12.57 -6.70
CA ASP A 47 0.38 12.87 -6.91
C ASP A 47 -0.51 11.63 -6.69
N HIS A 48 0.02 10.59 -6.05
CA HIS A 48 -0.71 9.36 -5.74
C HIS A 48 -0.44 8.81 -4.33
N ALA A 49 -1.40 8.07 -3.80
CA ALA A 49 -1.30 7.35 -2.54
C ALA A 49 -1.81 5.92 -2.70
N TYR A 50 -1.12 4.95 -2.11
CA TYR A 50 -1.53 3.56 -2.19
C TYR A 50 -1.16 2.76 -0.93
N PRO A 51 -1.87 1.68 -0.62
CA PRO A 51 -1.52 0.82 0.50
C PRO A 51 -0.38 -0.12 0.14
N GLU A 52 0.43 -0.47 1.12
CA GLU A 52 1.37 -1.58 1.07
C GLU A 52 1.12 -2.56 2.20
N LEU A 53 1.38 -3.83 1.93
CA LEU A 53 1.19 -4.92 2.89
C LEU A 53 2.54 -5.54 3.26
N TYR A 54 2.81 -5.71 4.55
CA TYR A 54 3.99 -6.46 4.99
C TYR A 54 3.87 -7.94 4.61
N LEU A 55 4.85 -8.45 3.86
CA LEU A 55 4.92 -9.84 3.43
C LEU A 55 5.88 -10.71 4.24
N GLY A 56 6.57 -10.14 5.23
CA GLY A 56 7.68 -10.81 5.90
C GLY A 56 9.04 -10.30 5.42
N LYS A 57 10.09 -11.07 5.71
CA LYS A 57 11.48 -10.73 5.44
C LYS A 57 12.23 -11.92 4.85
N ASP A 58 13.38 -11.63 4.22
CA ASP A 58 14.35 -12.63 3.77
C ASP A 58 13.71 -13.75 2.93
N ASP A 59 13.96 -15.02 3.26
CA ASP A 59 13.49 -16.18 2.49
C ASP A 59 11.96 -16.27 2.44
N TYR A 60 11.28 -15.95 3.54
CA TYR A 60 9.82 -15.97 3.59
C TYR A 60 9.22 -14.95 2.60
N CYS A 61 9.83 -13.78 2.48
CA CYS A 61 9.42 -12.81 1.47
C CYS A 61 9.58 -13.36 0.05
N GLN A 62 10.69 -14.04 -0.25
CA GLN A 62 10.93 -14.62 -1.57
C GLN A 62 9.92 -15.73 -1.91
N GLU A 63 9.59 -16.58 -0.95
CA GLU A 63 8.57 -17.61 -1.11
C GLU A 63 7.19 -17.02 -1.41
N MET A 64 6.79 -15.97 -0.67
CA MET A 64 5.52 -15.28 -0.89
C MET A 64 5.45 -14.59 -2.25
N VAL A 65 6.51 -13.87 -2.64
CA VAL A 65 6.63 -13.21 -3.95
C VAL A 65 6.55 -14.24 -5.08
N LYS A 66 7.24 -15.37 -4.96
CA LYS A 66 7.18 -16.46 -5.95
C LYS A 66 5.80 -17.08 -6.04
N SER A 67 5.13 -17.29 -4.91
CA SER A 67 3.76 -17.82 -4.87
C SER A 67 2.77 -16.89 -5.58
N LEU A 68 2.86 -15.58 -5.31
CA LEU A 68 2.05 -14.56 -5.98
C LEU A 68 2.36 -14.49 -7.48
N ALA A 69 3.64 -14.52 -7.88
CA ALA A 69 4.03 -14.50 -9.28
C ALA A 69 3.46 -15.70 -10.05
N ASN A 70 3.51 -16.89 -9.46
CA ASN A 70 2.89 -18.09 -10.04
C ASN A 70 1.37 -17.98 -10.13
N LYS A 71 0.73 -17.38 -9.13
CA LYS A 71 -0.73 -17.21 -9.10
C LYS A 71 -1.24 -16.26 -10.17
N PHE A 72 -0.54 -15.14 -10.38
CA PHE A 72 -0.96 -14.12 -11.36
C PHE A 72 -0.35 -14.32 -12.74
N GLY A 73 0.72 -15.13 -12.86
CA GLY A 73 1.47 -15.27 -14.10
C GLY A 73 2.20 -13.99 -14.50
N ASP A 74 2.54 -13.14 -13.52
CA ASP A 74 3.12 -11.81 -13.73
C ASP A 74 4.17 -11.47 -12.65
N THR A 75 4.93 -10.40 -12.88
CA THR A 75 5.95 -9.87 -11.99
C THR A 75 5.31 -9.24 -10.76
N ILE A 76 5.83 -9.58 -9.58
CA ILE A 76 5.37 -9.04 -8.31
C ILE A 76 6.33 -7.96 -7.82
N TYR A 77 5.83 -6.73 -7.79
CA TYR A 77 6.49 -5.54 -7.28
C TYR A 77 6.26 -5.39 -5.78
N TYR A 78 7.36 -5.25 -5.06
CA TYR A 78 7.38 -4.99 -3.64
C TYR A 78 8.58 -4.10 -3.32
N TYR A 79 8.52 -3.42 -2.18
CA TYR A 79 9.63 -2.64 -1.66
C TYR A 79 10.33 -3.38 -0.53
N LYS A 80 11.65 -3.49 -0.62
CA LYS A 80 12.49 -4.00 0.47
C LYS A 80 13.08 -2.83 1.23
N ASP A 81 12.79 -2.73 2.53
CA ASP A 81 13.40 -1.70 3.38
C ASP A 81 14.79 -2.10 3.88
N SER A 82 15.44 -1.18 4.62
CA SER A 82 16.78 -1.38 5.18
C SER A 82 16.86 -2.52 6.18
N ASP A 83 15.75 -2.93 6.78
CA ASP A 83 15.67 -4.04 7.74
C ASP A 83 15.42 -5.38 7.03
N GLY A 84 15.33 -5.38 5.70
CA GLY A 84 15.03 -6.56 4.90
C GLY A 84 13.54 -6.92 4.84
N LYS A 85 12.64 -6.08 5.39
CA LYS A 85 11.20 -6.30 5.32
C LYS A 85 10.68 -6.00 3.92
N CYS A 86 9.80 -6.86 3.44
CA CYS A 86 9.17 -6.73 2.14
C CYS A 86 7.74 -6.19 2.27
N TRP A 87 7.43 -5.23 1.40
CA TRP A 87 6.18 -4.48 1.41
C TRP A 87 5.56 -4.55 0.03
N LEU A 88 4.49 -5.32 -0.11
CA LEU A 88 3.77 -5.58 -1.35
C LEU A 88 2.87 -4.41 -1.70
N SER A 89 2.93 -3.94 -2.95
CA SER A 89 2.04 -2.90 -3.45
C SER A 89 0.59 -3.39 -3.55
N LEU A 90 -0.36 -2.63 -3.01
CA LEU A 90 -1.80 -2.78 -3.23
C LEU A 90 -2.36 -1.65 -4.09
N ASP A 91 -1.52 -1.01 -4.91
CA ASP A 91 -1.90 0.09 -5.78
C ASP A 91 -2.98 -0.33 -6.80
N TRP A 92 -4.14 0.34 -6.80
CA TRP A 92 -5.26 0.04 -7.70
C TRP A 92 -4.94 0.31 -9.17
N THR A 93 -3.83 1.01 -9.47
CA THR A 93 -3.47 1.37 -10.84
C THR A 93 -2.95 0.16 -11.61
N SER A 94 -2.72 -0.95 -10.91
CA SER A 94 -2.34 -2.24 -11.44
C SER A 94 -3.52 -3.22 -11.53
N SER A 95 -3.41 -4.19 -12.44
CA SER A 95 -4.43 -5.22 -12.67
C SER A 95 -4.48 -6.31 -11.58
N HIS A 96 -3.46 -6.40 -10.74
CA HIS A 96 -3.38 -7.36 -9.64
C HIS A 96 -2.62 -6.81 -8.44
N ILE A 97 -2.82 -7.45 -7.29
CA ILE A 97 -2.02 -7.23 -6.09
C ILE A 97 -0.54 -7.50 -6.37
N GLY A 98 0.33 -6.57 -5.99
CA GLY A 98 1.74 -6.62 -6.33
C GLY A 98 2.07 -6.20 -7.76
N GLY A 99 1.16 -5.57 -8.49
CA GLY A 99 1.52 -4.95 -9.77
C GLY A 99 2.41 -3.71 -9.58
N LYS A 100 2.93 -3.20 -10.71
CA LYS A 100 3.84 -2.06 -10.73
C LYS A 100 3.13 -0.80 -10.19
N PRO A 101 3.60 -0.19 -9.09
CA PRO A 101 3.01 1.04 -8.59
C PRO A 101 3.24 2.18 -9.59
N LEU A 102 2.37 3.20 -9.53
CA LEU A 102 2.47 4.38 -10.41
C LEU A 102 3.84 5.07 -10.33
N SER A 103 4.44 5.09 -9.13
CA SER A 103 5.77 5.63 -8.87
C SER A 103 6.40 4.94 -7.67
N ASP A 104 7.73 4.83 -7.68
CA ASP A 104 8.54 4.35 -6.55
C ASP A 104 9.20 5.49 -5.75
N LYS A 105 9.04 6.74 -6.21
CA LYS A 105 9.57 7.95 -5.55
C LYS A 105 8.72 8.33 -4.34
N ARG A 106 8.93 7.61 -3.24
CA ARG A 106 8.26 7.84 -1.95
C ARG A 106 8.54 9.26 -1.45
N LYS A 107 7.50 9.94 -1.01
CA LYS A 107 7.60 11.17 -0.19
C LYS A 107 7.37 10.87 1.27
N MET A 108 6.38 10.03 1.56
CA MET A 108 5.97 9.73 2.92
C MET A 108 5.41 8.31 3.03
N VAL A 109 5.62 7.69 4.18
CA VAL A 109 5.03 6.40 4.54
C VAL A 109 4.36 6.56 5.90
N ILE A 110 3.07 6.21 6.00
CA ILE A 110 2.25 6.33 7.20
C ILE A 110 1.90 4.92 7.71
N TYR A 111 2.06 4.68 9.01
CA TYR A 111 1.77 3.41 9.66
C TYR A 111 0.42 3.44 10.40
N PRO A 112 -0.18 2.28 10.72
CA PRO A 112 -1.49 2.19 11.36
C PRO A 112 -1.59 2.89 12.72
N ASP A 113 -0.48 3.02 13.44
CA ASP A 113 -0.40 3.73 14.72
C ASP A 113 -0.32 5.25 14.57
N GLY A 114 -0.39 5.76 13.34
CA GLY A 114 -0.28 7.19 13.02
C GLY A 114 1.16 7.69 12.93
N SER A 115 2.16 6.85 13.21
CA SER A 115 3.56 7.21 12.96
C SER A 115 3.84 7.32 11.46
N TYR A 116 4.83 8.11 11.08
CA TYR A 116 5.18 8.30 9.68
C TYR A 116 6.68 8.52 9.47
N LYS A 117 7.14 8.22 8.25
CA LYS A 117 8.50 8.48 7.77
C LYS A 117 8.45 9.35 6.53
N ILE A 118 9.22 10.44 6.53
CA ILE A 118 9.40 11.31 5.36
C ILE A 118 10.68 10.91 4.62
N TYR A 119 10.60 10.87 3.30
CA TYR A 119 11.71 10.61 2.39
C TYR A 119 12.08 11.95 1.74
N LYS A 120 13.34 12.37 1.92
CA LYS A 120 13.89 13.53 1.24
C LYS A 120 14.45 13.03 -0.10
N ASN A 121 13.82 13.43 -1.20
CA ASN A 121 14.36 13.27 -2.54
C ASN A 121 15.40 14.35 -2.83
#